data_AF-A0A6N7EBX6-F1
#
_entry.id   AF-A0A6N7EBX6-F1
#
_cell.length_a   1.000
_cell.length_b   1.000
_cell.length_c   1.000
_cell.angle_alpha   90.00
_cell.angle_beta   90.00
_cell.angle_gamma   90.00
#
_symmetry.space_group_name_H-M   'P 1'
#
loop_
_entity.id
_entity.type
_entity.pdbx_description
1 polymer ?
#
loop_
_entity_poly.entity_id
_entity_poly.type
_entity_poly.pdbx_seq_one_letter_code
_entity_poly.pdbx_strand_id
1 'polypeptide(L)'
;MILDAPRAMRITADLLAYADHNSDPATKTHQLIGAQIWHAFRALGYREGLVLGAGDGTAPLLEIPDVANARSASLVADLGASHRLRRPVTDLPAWAGTENFDIVITTLPGYDVRLTYGPNIIRRRADQLTAALVALQLTREGGLAALFASHDLMDNPVPYERRQIAELADLIGAVRLPAGTHRRATGTDEVADLLLFRRRPPGEPPRGPEFEHAPEVYLDGETVTINTYFDTNIDQVLGALQYDPTGVPPMNLTVTGRPNQFAPALADRMDHLINTGRRHGLTLTTRVRGTGLAVSIDDLRGHQPTIRRLRRHDAAGAEGLGRNRSPRDLAGPSIEQP
;
A
#
# COMPACT_ATOMS: atom_id res chain seq x y z
N MET A 1 17.72 21.37 -10.05
CA MET A 1 16.97 22.23 -10.99
C MET A 1 16.02 21.34 -11.78
N ILE A 2 14.80 21.12 -11.26
CA ILE A 2 13.74 20.46 -12.01
C ILE A 2 13.43 21.39 -13.18
N LEU A 3 13.84 21.02 -14.40
CA LEU A 3 13.18 21.51 -15.60
C LEU A 3 11.71 21.15 -15.39
N ASP A 4 10.87 22.18 -15.21
CA ASP A 4 9.45 22.06 -14.88
C ASP A 4 8.75 21.24 -15.97
N ALA A 5 8.72 19.92 -15.77
CA ALA A 5 8.17 19.01 -16.75
C ALA A 5 6.74 19.47 -17.04
N PRO A 6 6.37 19.66 -18.32
CA PRO A 6 5.06 20.18 -18.66
C PRO A 6 3.97 19.39 -17.94
N ARG A 7 2.93 20.07 -17.46
CA ARG A 7 1.81 19.44 -16.74
C ARG A 7 1.32 18.16 -17.42
N ALA A 8 1.17 18.19 -18.75
CA ALA A 8 0.75 17.05 -19.55
C ALA A 8 1.70 15.85 -19.39
N MET A 9 3.02 16.09 -19.37
CA MET A 9 4.03 15.03 -19.21
C MET A 9 3.96 14.39 -17.83
N ARG A 10 3.78 15.17 -16.76
CA ARG A 10 3.59 14.62 -15.40
C ARG A 10 2.33 13.75 -15.30
N ILE A 11 1.21 14.22 -15.87
CA ILE A 11 -0.03 13.44 -15.92
C ILE A 11 0.16 12.14 -16.71
N THR A 12 0.82 12.20 -17.87
CA THR A 12 1.11 11.01 -18.69
C THR A 12 2.04 10.03 -17.96
N ALA A 13 3.06 10.53 -17.25
CA ALA A 13 3.96 9.70 -16.46
C ALA A 13 3.20 8.96 -15.34
N ASP A 14 2.35 9.66 -14.59
CA ASP A 14 1.52 9.06 -13.55
C ASP A 14 0.55 8.00 -14.11
N LEU A 15 -0.04 8.24 -15.28
CA LEU A 15 -0.91 7.27 -15.96
C LEU A 15 -0.14 6.02 -16.40
N LEU A 16 1.07 6.19 -16.93
CA LEU A 16 1.95 5.08 -17.28
C LEU A 16 2.33 4.28 -16.02
N ALA A 17 2.65 4.95 -14.92
CA ALA A 17 3.01 4.28 -13.67
C ALA A 17 1.87 3.42 -13.11
N TYR A 18 0.63 3.92 -13.17
CA TYR A 18 -0.54 3.10 -12.84
C TYR A 18 -0.79 1.97 -13.84
N ALA A 19 -0.54 2.17 -15.13
CA ALA A 19 -0.69 1.12 -16.13
C ALA A 19 0.32 -0.03 -15.89
N ASP A 20 1.57 0.31 -15.58
CA ASP A 20 2.61 -0.65 -15.19
C ASP A 20 2.19 -1.40 -13.91
N HIS A 21 1.73 -0.67 -12.88
CA HIS A 21 1.26 -1.25 -11.63
C HIS A 21 0.17 -2.32 -11.83
N ASN A 22 -0.77 -2.02 -12.71
CA ASN A 22 -1.92 -2.90 -12.99
C ASN A 22 -1.58 -4.07 -13.93
N SER A 23 -0.50 -3.98 -14.72
CA SER A 23 -0.15 -4.98 -15.73
C SER A 23 0.90 -5.98 -15.27
N ASP A 24 1.75 -5.63 -14.30
CA ASP A 24 2.78 -6.51 -13.71
C ASP A 24 2.47 -6.77 -12.22
N PRO A 25 1.64 -7.77 -11.86
CA PRO A 25 1.30 -8.02 -10.47
C PRO A 25 2.52 -8.52 -9.66
N ALA A 26 2.70 -7.99 -8.44
CA ALA A 26 3.81 -8.30 -7.55
C ALA A 26 3.73 -9.69 -6.88
N THR A 27 3.15 -10.70 -7.55
CA THR A 27 2.73 -11.97 -6.96
C THR A 27 3.83 -12.69 -6.18
N LYS A 28 5.04 -12.82 -6.74
CA LYS A 28 6.16 -13.52 -6.08
C LYS A 28 6.64 -12.79 -4.84
N THR A 29 6.76 -11.47 -4.93
CA THR A 29 7.15 -10.61 -3.81
C THR A 29 6.09 -10.66 -2.72
N HIS A 30 4.81 -10.56 -3.07
CA HIS A 30 3.70 -10.70 -2.12
C HIS A 30 3.65 -12.08 -1.47
N GLN A 31 3.94 -13.17 -2.17
CA GLN A 31 4.04 -14.50 -1.53
C GLN A 31 5.15 -14.52 -0.46
N LEU A 32 6.32 -13.96 -0.77
CA LEU A 32 7.43 -13.87 0.19
C LEU A 32 7.08 -13.02 1.40
N ILE A 33 6.42 -11.88 1.19
CA ILE A 33 6.01 -10.99 2.28
C ILE A 33 4.87 -11.61 3.09
N GLY A 34 3.90 -12.25 2.43
CA GLY A 34 2.79 -12.97 3.07
C GLY A 34 3.28 -14.00 4.08
N ALA A 35 4.28 -14.81 3.71
CA ALA A 35 4.90 -15.78 4.61
C ALA A 35 5.41 -15.14 5.91
N GLN A 36 6.03 -13.96 5.80
CA GLN A 36 6.56 -13.22 6.95
C GLN A 36 5.46 -12.56 7.77
N ILE A 37 4.40 -12.02 7.13
CA ILE A 37 3.23 -11.49 7.83
C ILE A 37 2.58 -12.58 8.69
N TRP A 38 2.35 -13.76 8.11
CA TRP A 38 1.73 -14.87 8.83
C TRP A 38 2.63 -15.45 9.92
N HIS A 39 3.94 -15.51 9.70
CA HIS A 39 4.92 -15.81 10.75
C HIS A 39 4.78 -14.84 11.93
N ALA A 40 4.79 -13.54 11.66
CA ALA A 40 4.65 -12.51 12.68
C ALA A 40 3.30 -12.58 13.41
N PHE A 41 2.18 -12.69 12.70
CA PHE A 41 0.86 -12.78 13.31
C PHE A 41 0.70 -14.01 14.19
N ARG A 42 1.20 -15.18 13.78
CA ARG A 42 1.23 -16.38 14.63
C ARG A 42 2.08 -16.16 15.89
N ALA A 43 3.25 -15.55 15.75
CA ALA A 43 4.12 -15.24 16.87
C ALA A 43 3.51 -14.19 17.84
N LEU A 44 2.62 -13.34 17.34
CA LEU A 44 1.83 -12.36 18.08
C LEU A 44 0.48 -12.90 18.58
N GLY A 45 0.23 -14.20 18.46
CA GLY A 45 -0.89 -14.89 19.10
C GLY A 45 -2.05 -15.27 18.20
N TYR A 46 -2.00 -14.97 16.89
CA TYR A 46 -3.00 -15.50 15.96
C TYR A 46 -2.90 -17.02 15.87
N ARG A 47 -4.06 -17.69 15.94
CA ARG A 47 -4.17 -19.15 15.80
C ARG A 47 -5.17 -19.49 14.71
N GLU A 48 -6.35 -18.92 14.80
CA GLU A 48 -7.43 -19.15 13.86
C GLU A 48 -8.39 -17.97 13.90
N GLY A 49 -9.21 -17.82 12.87
CA GLY A 49 -10.21 -16.75 12.84
C GLY A 49 -10.54 -16.27 11.44
N LEU A 50 -11.33 -15.20 11.41
CA LEU A 50 -11.79 -14.57 10.19
C LEU A 50 -10.74 -13.60 9.65
N VAL A 51 -10.45 -13.69 8.36
CA VAL A 51 -9.41 -12.94 7.67
C VAL A 51 -10.00 -12.20 6.47
N LEU A 52 -9.63 -10.95 6.30
CA LEU A 52 -9.91 -10.16 5.10
C LEU A 52 -8.60 -9.82 4.39
N GLY A 53 -8.48 -10.19 3.13
CA GLY A 53 -7.57 -9.56 2.18
C GLY A 53 -8.30 -8.48 1.39
N ALA A 54 -7.79 -7.25 1.35
CA ALA A 54 -8.43 -6.16 0.60
C ALA A 54 -7.45 -5.35 -0.26
N GLY A 55 -7.81 -5.11 -1.52
CA GLY A 55 -7.01 -4.36 -2.48
C GLY A 55 -6.20 -5.24 -3.44
N ASP A 56 -5.51 -4.57 -4.36
CA ASP A 56 -4.86 -5.19 -5.51
C ASP A 56 -3.68 -6.10 -5.12
N GLY A 57 -3.73 -7.35 -5.59
CA GLY A 57 -2.66 -8.31 -5.30
C GLY A 57 -2.68 -8.84 -3.87
N THR A 58 -3.77 -8.70 -3.11
CA THR A 58 -3.85 -9.26 -1.76
C THR A 58 -3.94 -10.79 -1.70
N ALA A 59 -4.41 -11.43 -2.77
CA ALA A 59 -4.55 -12.88 -2.82
C ALA A 59 -3.25 -13.66 -2.50
N PRO A 60 -2.09 -13.35 -3.12
CA PRO A 60 -0.82 -13.96 -2.74
C PRO A 60 -0.35 -13.66 -1.32
N LEU A 61 -0.80 -12.56 -0.69
CA LEU A 61 -0.47 -12.24 0.71
C LEU A 61 -1.21 -13.15 1.71
N LEU A 62 -2.36 -13.72 1.34
CA LEU A 62 -3.14 -14.58 2.22
C LEU A 62 -2.56 -16.00 2.37
N GLU A 63 -1.64 -16.40 1.49
CA GLU A 63 -1.08 -17.76 1.44
C GLU A 63 -2.16 -18.86 1.32
N ILE A 64 -3.23 -18.58 0.59
CA ILE A 64 -4.29 -19.54 0.29
C ILE A 64 -4.12 -20.01 -1.16
N PRO A 65 -3.66 -21.25 -1.40
CA PRO A 65 -3.33 -21.72 -2.75
C PRO A 65 -4.48 -21.56 -3.75
N ASP A 66 -5.71 -21.88 -3.32
CA ASP A 66 -6.90 -21.91 -4.17
C ASP A 66 -7.33 -20.54 -4.70
N VAL A 67 -6.83 -19.45 -4.10
CA VAL A 67 -7.16 -18.08 -4.50
C VAL A 67 -5.94 -17.27 -4.88
N ALA A 68 -4.76 -17.86 -5.02
CA ALA A 68 -3.52 -17.13 -5.32
C ALA A 68 -3.58 -16.27 -6.60
N ASN A 69 -4.49 -16.60 -7.53
CA ASN A 69 -4.73 -15.86 -8.77
C ASN A 69 -6.06 -15.09 -8.79
N ALA A 70 -6.77 -15.02 -7.66
CA ALA A 70 -8.00 -14.25 -7.56
C ALA A 70 -7.70 -12.76 -7.80
N ARG A 71 -8.59 -12.11 -8.55
CA ARG A 71 -8.43 -10.71 -8.97
C ARG A 71 -9.40 -9.75 -8.30
N SER A 72 -10.24 -10.25 -7.41
CA SER A 72 -11.21 -9.40 -6.74
C SER A 72 -10.55 -8.56 -5.66
N ALA A 73 -11.19 -7.44 -5.34
CA ALA A 73 -10.63 -6.50 -4.37
C ALA A 73 -10.86 -6.93 -2.92
N SER A 74 -11.67 -7.96 -2.64
CA SER A 74 -11.91 -8.44 -1.28
C SER A 74 -12.04 -9.96 -1.23
N LEU A 75 -11.19 -10.59 -0.41
CA LEU A 75 -11.17 -12.02 -0.16
C LEU A 75 -11.40 -12.27 1.33
N VAL A 76 -12.47 -12.98 1.66
CA VAL A 76 -12.80 -13.36 3.03
C VAL A 76 -12.53 -14.84 3.24
N ALA A 77 -11.63 -15.13 4.17
CA ALA A 77 -11.24 -16.49 4.52
C ALA A 77 -11.46 -16.75 6.01
N ASP A 78 -11.84 -17.97 6.34
CA ASP A 78 -11.87 -18.45 7.72
C ASP A 78 -10.80 -19.55 7.86
N LEU A 79 -9.73 -19.21 8.57
CA LEU A 79 -8.52 -20.04 8.66
C LEU A 79 -8.44 -20.69 10.03
N GLY A 80 -8.13 -21.99 10.05
CA GLY A 80 -7.83 -22.75 11.27
C GLY A 80 -6.35 -22.70 11.66
N ALA A 81 -6.01 -23.31 12.80
CA ALA A 81 -4.66 -23.36 13.36
C ALA A 81 -3.54 -23.85 12.42
N SER A 82 -3.88 -24.68 11.44
CA SER A 82 -2.95 -25.20 10.43
C SER A 82 -2.84 -24.33 9.17
N HIS A 83 -3.37 -23.10 9.21
CA HIS A 83 -3.54 -22.22 8.04
C HIS A 83 -4.41 -22.82 6.93
N ARG A 84 -5.28 -23.76 7.28
CA ARG A 84 -6.23 -24.39 6.35
C ARG A 84 -7.59 -23.71 6.43
N LEU A 85 -8.24 -23.58 5.28
CA LEU A 85 -9.61 -23.11 5.18
C LEU A 85 -10.57 -24.00 5.97
N ARG A 86 -11.38 -23.37 6.83
CA ARG A 86 -12.51 -24.03 7.54
C ARG A 86 -13.80 -24.00 6.74
N ARG A 87 -13.88 -23.08 5.77
CA ARG A 87 -14.97 -22.93 4.80
C ARG A 87 -14.42 -22.37 3.49
N PRO A 88 -15.15 -22.49 2.36
CA PRO A 88 -14.76 -21.88 1.10
C PRO A 88 -14.50 -20.37 1.25
N VAL A 89 -13.54 -19.86 0.48
CA VAL A 89 -13.27 -18.41 0.42
C VAL A 89 -14.45 -17.70 -0.20
N THR A 90 -14.84 -16.57 0.38
CA THR A 90 -15.80 -15.65 -0.22
C THR A 90 -15.02 -14.60 -1.01
N ASP A 91 -15.30 -14.53 -2.30
CA ASP A 91 -14.59 -13.70 -3.26
C ASP A 91 -15.52 -12.58 -3.79
N LEU A 92 -15.20 -11.31 -3.50
CA LEU A 92 -16.10 -10.17 -3.70
C LEU A 92 -15.42 -8.96 -4.37
N PRO A 93 -16.13 -8.23 -5.25
CA PRO A 93 -15.61 -6.99 -5.83
C PRO A 93 -15.29 -5.90 -4.80
N ALA A 94 -16.01 -5.89 -3.67
CA ALA A 94 -15.74 -5.05 -2.52
C ALA A 94 -16.49 -5.63 -1.31
N TRP A 95 -15.86 -5.63 -0.14
CA TRP A 95 -16.53 -5.93 1.11
C TRP A 95 -17.46 -4.79 1.53
N ALA A 96 -18.68 -5.12 1.95
CA ALA A 96 -19.69 -4.15 2.40
C ALA A 96 -20.42 -4.60 3.68
N GLY A 97 -19.92 -5.65 4.35
CA GLY A 97 -20.46 -6.15 5.60
C GLY A 97 -19.98 -5.38 6.83
N THR A 98 -20.54 -5.70 7.99
CA THR A 98 -20.20 -5.09 9.29
C THR A 98 -19.40 -6.04 10.19
N GLU A 99 -18.99 -7.19 9.65
CA GLU A 99 -18.21 -8.18 10.35
C GLU A 99 -16.83 -7.63 10.70
N ASN A 100 -16.43 -7.89 11.94
CA ASN A 100 -15.08 -7.59 12.40
C ASN A 100 -14.19 -8.85 12.27
N PHE A 101 -13.09 -8.68 11.55
CA PHE A 101 -12.09 -9.68 11.22
C PHE A 101 -11.02 -9.78 12.30
N ASP A 102 -10.50 -10.98 12.56
CA ASP A 102 -9.36 -11.21 13.45
C ASP A 102 -8.08 -10.63 12.84
N ILE A 103 -7.95 -10.74 11.51
CA ILE A 103 -6.83 -10.25 10.71
C ILE A 103 -7.34 -9.50 9.48
N VAL A 104 -6.78 -8.33 9.20
CA VAL A 104 -6.99 -7.62 7.93
C VAL A 104 -5.64 -7.35 7.25
N ILE A 105 -5.48 -7.78 6.01
CA ILE A 105 -4.29 -7.49 5.19
C ILE A 105 -4.75 -6.67 3.99
N THR A 106 -4.25 -5.43 3.88
CA THR A 106 -4.70 -4.48 2.87
C THR A 106 -3.53 -3.87 2.12
N THR A 107 -3.59 -3.92 0.79
CA THR A 107 -2.74 -3.08 -0.07
C THR A 107 -3.46 -1.77 -0.36
N LEU A 108 -2.92 -0.64 0.11
CA LEU A 108 -3.56 0.64 -0.11
C LEU A 108 -3.41 1.07 -1.59
N PRO A 109 -4.33 1.88 -2.14
CA PRO A 109 -4.28 2.27 -3.55
C PRO A 109 -2.95 2.90 -3.97
N GLY A 110 -2.32 2.35 -5.00
CA GLY A 110 -1.06 2.85 -5.56
C GLY A 110 0.09 2.93 -4.54
N TYR A 111 0.16 1.97 -3.63
CA TYR A 111 1.15 1.95 -2.54
C TYR A 111 2.61 1.97 -2.99
N ASP A 112 2.90 1.51 -4.22
CA ASP A 112 4.25 1.48 -4.80
C ASP A 112 4.32 2.25 -6.14
N VAL A 113 3.30 3.05 -6.46
CA VAL A 113 3.23 3.79 -7.73
C VAL A 113 3.94 5.12 -7.60
N ARG A 114 4.91 5.40 -8.47
CA ARG A 114 5.53 6.72 -8.53
C ARG A 114 4.57 7.76 -9.10
N LEU A 115 4.33 8.84 -8.34
CA LEU A 115 3.52 9.97 -8.79
C LEU A 115 4.32 11.27 -8.76
N THR A 116 4.13 12.09 -9.79
CA THR A 116 4.84 13.36 -9.99
C THR A 116 3.90 14.56 -10.08
N TYR A 117 2.61 14.34 -10.41
CA TYR A 117 1.62 15.39 -10.44
C TYR A 117 0.99 15.59 -9.07
N GLY A 118 1.23 16.74 -8.43
CA GLY A 118 0.77 17.06 -7.07
C GLY A 118 -0.70 16.73 -6.77
N PRO A 119 -1.67 17.07 -7.65
CA PRO A 119 -3.07 16.68 -7.43
C PRO A 119 -3.33 15.16 -7.38
N ASN A 120 -2.56 14.35 -8.12
CA ASN A 120 -2.66 12.89 -8.03
C ASN A 120 -2.09 12.37 -6.71
N ILE A 121 -1.00 12.96 -6.21
CA ILE A 121 -0.43 12.64 -4.90
C ILE A 121 -1.43 12.94 -3.77
N ILE A 122 -2.05 14.13 -3.80
CA ILE A 122 -3.08 14.52 -2.83
C ILE A 122 -4.24 13.53 -2.85
N ARG A 123 -4.71 13.14 -4.05
CA ARG A 123 -5.77 12.15 -4.19
C ARG A 123 -5.36 10.77 -3.66
N ARG A 124 -4.17 10.28 -4.02
CA ARG A 124 -3.62 9.02 -3.50
C ARG A 124 -3.63 9.01 -1.98
N ARG A 125 -3.14 10.07 -1.32
CA ARG A 125 -3.13 10.14 0.15
C ARG A 125 -4.53 10.07 0.77
N ALA A 126 -5.51 10.76 0.20
CA ALA A 126 -6.89 10.67 0.67
C ALA A 126 -7.49 9.26 0.50
N ASP A 127 -7.22 8.61 -0.64
CA ASP A 127 -7.66 7.25 -0.93
C ASP A 127 -6.97 6.24 0.02
N GLN A 128 -5.66 6.39 0.28
CA GLN A 128 -4.91 5.55 1.22
C GLN A 128 -5.38 5.72 2.66
N LEU A 129 -5.61 6.96 3.13
CA LEU A 129 -6.17 7.19 4.45
C LEU A 129 -7.53 6.50 4.59
N THR A 130 -8.43 6.69 3.61
CA THR A 130 -9.76 6.07 3.63
C THR A 130 -9.66 4.54 3.73
N ALA A 131 -8.82 3.92 2.90
CA ALA A 131 -8.62 2.48 2.91
C ALA A 131 -7.99 1.98 4.22
N ALA A 132 -7.04 2.72 4.80
CA ALA A 132 -6.44 2.40 6.09
C ALA A 132 -7.46 2.45 7.23
N LEU A 133 -8.28 3.51 7.30
CA LEU A 133 -9.32 3.64 8.32
C LEU A 133 -10.37 2.53 8.19
N VAL A 134 -10.82 2.21 6.97
CA VAL A 134 -11.75 1.10 6.72
C VAL A 134 -11.13 -0.23 7.16
N ALA A 135 -9.88 -0.50 6.79
CA ALA A 135 -9.19 -1.74 7.17
C ALA A 135 -9.08 -1.89 8.70
N LEU A 136 -8.74 -0.81 9.41
CA LEU A 136 -8.63 -0.81 10.86
C LEU A 136 -9.99 -0.92 11.56
N GLN A 137 -11.05 -0.35 10.99
CA GLN A 137 -12.41 -0.49 11.55
C GLN A 137 -13.00 -1.89 11.32
N LEU A 138 -12.70 -2.51 10.17
CA LEU A 138 -13.05 -3.90 9.89
C LEU A 138 -12.19 -4.88 10.71
N THR A 139 -11.05 -4.45 11.24
CA THR A 139 -10.29 -5.24 12.21
C THR A 139 -11.00 -5.16 13.55
N ARG A 140 -11.32 -6.31 14.16
CA ARG A 140 -11.91 -6.31 15.49
C ARG A 140 -10.96 -5.69 16.50
N GLU A 141 -11.50 -5.19 17.60
CA GLU A 141 -10.71 -4.73 18.74
C GLU A 141 -9.76 -5.83 19.22
N GLY A 142 -8.48 -5.45 19.37
CA GLY A 142 -7.37 -6.35 19.68
C GLY A 142 -7.02 -7.38 18.60
N GLY A 143 -7.60 -7.28 17.40
CA GLY A 143 -7.14 -7.95 16.19
C GLY A 143 -5.89 -7.28 15.60
N LEU A 144 -5.33 -7.89 14.56
CA LEU A 144 -4.10 -7.40 13.90
C LEU A 144 -4.40 -6.98 12.46
N ALA A 145 -3.67 -5.98 11.97
CA ALA A 145 -3.75 -5.55 10.59
C ALA A 145 -2.37 -5.37 9.97
N ALA A 146 -2.25 -5.64 8.67
CA ALA A 146 -1.09 -5.30 7.85
C ALA A 146 -1.54 -4.38 6.72
N LEU A 147 -0.88 -3.21 6.57
CA LEU A 147 -1.16 -2.25 5.52
C LEU A 147 0.09 -2.06 4.65
N PHE A 148 -0.06 -2.11 3.33
CA PHE A 148 0.97 -1.66 2.39
C PHE A 148 0.64 -0.26 1.95
N ALA A 149 1.50 0.69 2.29
CA ALA A 149 1.31 2.11 2.02
C ALA A 149 2.42 2.66 1.13
N SER A 150 2.13 3.75 0.43
CA SER A 150 3.21 4.59 -0.10
C SER A 150 3.96 5.23 1.05
N HIS A 151 5.27 5.41 0.90
CA HIS A 151 6.08 6.06 1.93
C HIS A 151 5.58 7.47 2.27
N ASP A 152 4.87 8.13 1.36
CA ASP A 152 4.19 9.42 1.60
C ASP A 152 3.27 9.40 2.82
N LEU A 153 2.62 8.27 3.12
CA LEU A 153 1.77 8.15 4.32
C LEU A 153 2.58 8.41 5.59
N MET A 154 3.80 7.88 5.62
CA MET A 154 4.72 7.98 6.76
C MET A 154 5.51 9.29 6.72
N ASP A 155 5.99 9.73 5.57
CA ASP A 155 6.94 10.84 5.46
C ASP A 155 6.30 12.22 5.27
N ASN A 156 4.98 12.29 5.06
CA ASN A 156 4.28 13.58 4.92
C ASN A 156 4.51 14.45 6.17
N PRO A 157 5.02 15.69 6.04
CA PRO A 157 5.23 16.57 7.19
C PRO A 157 3.92 16.91 7.92
N VAL A 158 2.78 16.88 7.21
CA VAL A 158 1.46 17.06 7.83
C VAL A 158 1.04 15.74 8.48
N PRO A 159 0.81 15.68 9.81
CA PRO A 159 0.57 14.43 10.53
C PRO A 159 -0.87 13.93 10.45
N TYR A 160 -1.73 14.56 9.65
CA TYR A 160 -3.18 14.36 9.70
C TYR A 160 -3.57 12.89 9.50
N GLU A 161 -3.07 12.23 8.45
CA GLU A 161 -3.38 10.84 8.16
C GLU A 161 -2.92 9.90 9.28
N ARG A 162 -1.72 10.13 9.80
CA ARG A 162 -1.11 9.30 10.85
C ARG A 162 -1.83 9.46 12.19
N ARG A 163 -2.27 10.67 12.52
CA ARG A 163 -3.09 10.94 13.71
C ARG A 163 -4.43 10.20 13.65
N GLN A 164 -5.11 10.24 12.50
CA GLN A 164 -6.37 9.50 12.31
C GLN A 164 -6.17 7.98 12.43
N ILE A 165 -5.04 7.45 11.95
CA ILE A 165 -4.68 6.04 12.13
C ILE A 165 -4.37 5.72 13.61
N ALA A 166 -3.60 6.57 14.28
CA ALA A 166 -3.18 6.41 15.68
C ALA A 166 -4.35 6.50 16.68
N GLU A 167 -5.45 7.15 16.31
CA GLU A 167 -6.70 7.16 17.09
C GLU A 167 -7.33 5.76 17.17
N LEU A 168 -7.17 4.94 16.12
CA LEU A 168 -7.77 3.60 16.05
C LEU A 168 -6.81 2.49 16.48
N ALA A 169 -5.52 2.59 16.18
CA ALA A 169 -4.63 1.46 16.31
C ALA A 169 -3.24 1.84 16.83
N ASP A 170 -2.59 0.87 17.44
CA ASP A 170 -1.20 0.95 17.86
C ASP A 170 -0.32 0.37 16.77
N LEU A 171 0.69 1.12 16.34
CA LEU A 171 1.73 0.59 15.46
C LEU A 171 2.52 -0.47 16.23
N ILE A 172 2.63 -1.67 15.67
CA ILE A 172 3.53 -2.71 16.16
C ILE A 172 4.93 -2.41 15.67
N GLY A 173 5.01 -2.04 14.40
CA GLY A 173 6.17 -1.53 13.69
C GLY A 173 5.91 -1.52 12.19
N ALA A 174 6.87 -1.00 11.45
CA ALA A 174 6.87 -0.91 10.01
C ALA A 174 8.20 -1.39 9.44
N VAL A 175 8.18 -1.80 8.17
CA VAL A 175 9.35 -2.11 7.35
C VAL A 175 9.25 -1.34 6.05
N ARG A 176 10.28 -0.57 5.70
CA ARG A 176 10.35 0.19 4.46
C ARG A 176 11.04 -0.62 3.38
N LEU A 177 10.34 -0.84 2.28
CA LEU A 177 10.76 -1.68 1.16
C LEU A 177 11.47 -0.83 0.10
N PRO A 178 12.56 -1.32 -0.52
CA PRO A 178 13.20 -0.67 -1.65
C PRO A 178 12.25 -0.34 -2.79
N ALA A 179 12.49 0.77 -3.48
CA ALA A 179 11.91 0.94 -4.80
C ALA A 179 12.39 -0.20 -5.72
N GLY A 180 11.50 -0.68 -6.59
CA GLY A 180 11.68 -1.85 -7.44
C GLY A 180 11.44 -3.19 -6.74
N THR A 181 10.96 -3.21 -5.49
CA THR A 181 10.67 -4.45 -4.75
C THR A 181 9.52 -5.23 -5.35
N HIS A 182 8.46 -4.51 -5.75
CA HIS A 182 7.23 -5.11 -6.24
C HIS A 182 7.31 -5.38 -7.74
N ARG A 183 7.98 -4.49 -8.50
CA ARG A 183 8.04 -4.53 -9.96
C ARG A 183 9.39 -4.09 -10.48
N ARG A 184 9.71 -4.51 -11.70
CA ARG A 184 10.99 -4.18 -12.36
C ARG A 184 10.94 -2.91 -13.21
N ALA A 185 9.76 -2.31 -13.34
CA ALA A 185 9.55 -1.14 -14.17
C ALA A 185 10.27 0.08 -13.54
N THR A 186 11.36 0.48 -14.18
CA THR A 186 12.23 1.56 -13.69
C THR A 186 11.53 2.91 -13.87
N GLY A 187 11.48 3.73 -12.82
CA GLY A 187 10.87 5.06 -12.87
C GLY A 187 9.34 5.08 -12.77
N THR A 188 8.69 3.94 -12.57
CA THR A 188 7.24 3.84 -12.32
C THR A 188 6.90 3.23 -10.95
N ASP A 189 7.89 2.60 -10.31
CA ASP A 189 7.81 2.09 -8.94
C ASP A 189 8.43 3.06 -7.92
N GLU A 190 7.93 3.03 -6.69
CA GLU A 190 8.28 3.93 -5.59
C GLU A 190 8.46 3.14 -4.28
N VAL A 191 9.06 3.78 -3.27
CA VAL A 191 9.24 3.19 -1.94
C VAL A 191 7.88 2.90 -1.31
N ALA A 192 7.73 1.69 -0.76
CA ALA A 192 6.52 1.25 -0.08
C ALA A 192 6.83 0.83 1.36
N ASP A 193 5.87 1.05 2.26
CA ASP A 193 5.97 0.67 3.65
C ASP A 193 4.99 -0.47 3.97
N LEU A 194 5.48 -1.53 4.61
CA LEU A 194 4.67 -2.55 5.27
C LEU A 194 4.47 -2.15 6.73
N LEU A 195 3.25 -1.81 7.11
CA LEU A 195 2.88 -1.37 8.45
C LEU A 195 2.08 -2.47 9.16
N LEU A 196 2.50 -2.88 10.36
CA LEU A 196 1.74 -3.81 11.20
C LEU A 196 1.08 -3.07 12.36
N PHE A 197 -0.19 -3.31 12.57
CA PHE A 197 -0.99 -2.66 13.62
C PHE A 197 -1.69 -3.68 14.50
N ARG A 198 -1.92 -3.30 15.77
CA ARG A 198 -2.95 -3.91 16.61
C ARG A 198 -4.09 -2.91 16.76
N ARG A 199 -5.32 -3.33 16.45
CA ARG A 199 -6.51 -2.49 16.67
C ARG A 199 -6.68 -2.28 18.17
N ARG A 200 -6.70 -1.02 18.62
CA ARG A 200 -6.79 -0.66 20.04
C ARG A 200 -8.24 -0.78 20.55
N PRO A 201 -8.52 -1.59 21.59
CA PRO A 201 -9.80 -1.57 22.28
C PRO A 201 -10.09 -0.20 22.93
N PRO A 202 -11.36 0.21 23.04
CA PRO A 202 -11.76 1.41 23.75
C PRO A 202 -11.24 1.43 25.19
N GLY A 203 -10.69 2.58 25.60
CA GLY A 203 -10.19 2.79 26.96
C GLY A 203 -8.76 2.27 27.22
N GLU A 204 -8.15 1.52 26.29
CA GLU A 204 -6.70 1.27 26.37
C GLU A 204 -5.92 2.54 25.97
N PRO A 205 -4.83 2.90 26.68
CA PRO A 205 -3.95 3.99 26.26
C PRO A 205 -3.16 3.60 25.00
N PRO A 206 -2.72 4.59 24.19
CA PRO A 206 -1.84 4.35 23.05
C PRO A 206 -0.52 3.70 23.50
N ARG A 207 -0.04 2.76 22.69
CA ARG A 207 1.18 1.97 22.91
C ARG A 207 1.94 1.80 21.60
N GLY A 208 3.17 1.32 21.70
CA GLY A 208 4.04 1.09 20.55
C GLY A 208 4.99 2.26 20.29
N PRO A 209 5.70 2.24 19.15
CA PRO A 209 6.63 3.28 18.76
C PRO A 209 5.89 4.53 18.27
N GLU A 210 6.56 5.67 18.37
CA GLU A 210 6.09 6.93 17.80
C GLU A 210 6.17 6.85 16.26
N PHE A 211 5.12 7.34 15.58
CA PHE A 211 5.11 7.45 14.13
C PHE A 211 4.29 8.65 13.62
N GLU A 212 3.77 9.51 14.49
CA GLU A 212 2.92 10.63 14.06
C GLU A 212 3.75 11.72 13.38
N HIS A 213 5.00 11.93 13.79
CA HIS A 213 5.82 13.02 13.29
C HIS A 213 6.75 12.60 12.14
N ALA A 214 7.03 13.56 11.25
CA ALA A 214 8.01 13.42 10.17
C ALA A 214 8.85 14.69 10.10
N PRO A 215 9.89 14.81 10.94
CA PRO A 215 10.76 15.98 10.94
C PRO A 215 11.58 16.07 9.64
N GLU A 216 12.14 17.25 9.41
CA GLU A 216 13.18 17.45 8.41
C GLU A 216 14.50 16.81 8.86
N VAL A 217 15.15 16.10 7.96
CA VAL A 217 16.46 15.48 8.14
C VAL A 217 17.35 15.77 6.93
N TYR A 218 18.67 15.63 7.11
CA TYR A 218 19.64 15.87 6.05
C TYR A 218 20.05 14.54 5.41
N LEU A 219 19.74 14.37 4.13
CA LEU A 219 20.01 13.16 3.35
C LEU A 219 20.77 13.55 2.08
N ASP A 220 21.97 13.00 1.89
CA ASP A 220 22.84 13.23 0.72
C ASP A 220 23.06 14.70 0.33
N GLY A 221 23.10 15.61 1.31
CA GLY A 221 23.32 17.03 1.05
C GLY A 221 22.04 17.87 0.95
N GLU A 222 20.87 17.24 1.05
CA GLU A 222 19.56 17.86 0.83
C GLU A 222 18.65 17.67 2.04
N THR A 223 17.69 18.57 2.23
CA THR A 223 16.68 18.45 3.28
C THR A 223 15.47 17.67 2.76
N VAL A 224 15.12 16.60 3.46
CA VAL A 224 13.93 15.78 3.20
C VAL A 224 13.16 15.54 4.49
N THR A 225 11.90 15.13 4.40
CA THR A 225 11.12 14.67 5.55
C THR A 225 11.18 13.15 5.65
N ILE A 226 11.49 12.63 6.84
CA ILE A 226 11.47 11.19 7.13
C ILE A 226 10.67 10.99 8.41
N ASN A 227 9.77 10.02 8.41
CA ASN A 227 9.01 9.67 9.61
C ASN A 227 9.93 9.33 10.79
N THR A 228 9.63 9.83 11.98
CA THR A 228 10.38 9.54 13.21
C THR A 228 10.54 8.04 13.45
N TYR A 229 9.55 7.22 13.09
CA TYR A 229 9.66 5.77 13.22
C TYR A 229 10.87 5.24 12.44
N PHE A 230 11.04 5.63 11.17
CA PHE A 230 12.14 5.15 10.35
C PHE A 230 13.46 5.81 10.71
N ASP A 231 13.46 7.08 11.10
CA ASP A 231 14.66 7.78 11.58
C ASP A 231 15.23 7.12 12.84
N THR A 232 14.37 6.78 13.80
CA THR A 232 14.76 6.11 15.05
C THR A 232 14.94 4.60 14.93
N ASN A 233 14.44 3.99 13.85
CA ASN A 233 14.54 2.56 13.57
C ASN A 233 15.10 2.33 12.16
N ILE A 234 16.25 2.94 11.85
CA ILE A 234 16.85 2.90 10.51
C ILE A 234 17.07 1.48 9.96
N ASP A 235 17.32 0.51 10.85
CA ASP A 235 17.41 -0.90 10.49
C ASP A 235 16.14 -1.44 9.81
N GLN A 236 14.97 -0.85 10.07
CA GLN A 236 13.70 -1.21 9.46
C GLN A 236 13.57 -0.74 8.00
N VAL A 237 14.55 0.00 7.49
CA VAL A 237 14.68 0.26 6.06
C VAL A 237 15.47 -0.87 5.41
N LEU A 238 14.85 -1.60 4.47
CA LEU A 238 15.43 -2.76 3.78
C LEU A 238 16.41 -2.37 2.66
N GLY A 239 17.34 -1.47 2.95
CA GLY A 239 18.30 -0.96 1.96
C GLY A 239 18.97 0.32 2.43
N ALA A 240 19.57 1.04 1.48
CA ALA A 240 20.13 2.36 1.73
C ALA A 240 19.14 3.44 1.33
N LEU A 241 18.77 4.32 2.28
CA LEU A 241 18.09 5.58 1.97
C LEU A 241 19.01 6.47 1.14
N GLN A 242 18.43 7.09 0.12
CA GLN A 242 19.11 8.03 -0.76
C GLN A 242 18.17 9.18 -1.11
N TYR A 243 18.73 10.35 -1.35
CA TYR A 243 17.99 11.47 -1.91
C TYR A 243 17.57 11.14 -3.36
N ASP A 244 16.30 11.37 -3.69
CA ASP A 244 15.81 11.20 -5.06
C ASP A 244 15.61 12.57 -5.73
N PRO A 245 16.53 13.03 -6.60
CA PRO A 245 16.40 14.33 -7.27
C PRO A 245 15.20 14.43 -8.22
N THR A 246 14.57 13.29 -8.53
CA THR A 246 13.39 13.22 -9.39
C THR A 246 12.09 13.06 -8.60
N GLY A 247 12.16 12.92 -7.28
CA GLY A 247 10.99 12.80 -6.39
C GLY A 247 10.30 14.14 -6.13
N VAL A 248 9.16 14.10 -5.43
CA VAL A 248 8.42 15.31 -5.07
C VAL A 248 8.81 15.80 -3.66
N PRO A 249 9.32 17.04 -3.52
CA PRO A 249 9.63 17.61 -2.22
C PRO A 249 8.42 17.77 -1.30
N PRO A 250 8.60 17.67 0.03
CA PRO A 250 9.86 17.42 0.75
C PRO A 250 10.16 15.93 0.98
N MET A 251 9.42 15.00 0.37
CA MET A 251 9.53 13.55 0.61
C MET A 251 10.37 12.86 -0.47
N ASN A 252 11.22 13.60 -1.16
CA ASN A 252 12.00 13.13 -2.30
C ASN A 252 13.17 12.25 -1.87
N LEU A 253 12.84 11.00 -1.56
CA LEU A 253 13.77 9.94 -1.19
C LEU A 253 13.51 8.67 -2.00
N THR A 254 14.50 7.79 -2.02
CA THR A 254 14.37 6.42 -2.49
C THR A 254 15.11 5.47 -1.56
N VAL A 255 14.86 4.17 -1.70
CA VAL A 255 15.59 3.12 -1.00
C VAL A 255 16.13 2.15 -2.03
N THR A 256 17.44 1.95 -2.02
CA THR A 256 18.10 0.97 -2.87
C THR A 256 18.42 -0.29 -2.08
N GLY A 257 17.90 -1.43 -2.56
CA GLY A 257 18.10 -2.74 -1.95
C GLY A 257 18.85 -3.69 -2.85
N ARG A 258 19.34 -4.80 -2.29
CA ARG A 258 19.92 -5.91 -3.05
C ARG A 258 18.90 -7.04 -3.17
N PRO A 259 18.42 -7.41 -4.37
CA PRO A 259 17.36 -8.41 -4.52
C PRO A 259 17.66 -9.78 -3.86
N ASN A 260 18.93 -10.21 -3.89
CA ASN A 260 19.36 -11.46 -3.24
C ASN A 260 19.39 -11.41 -1.71
N GLN A 261 19.31 -10.22 -1.11
CA GLN A 261 19.26 -10.02 0.34
C GLN A 261 17.85 -9.71 0.84
N PHE A 262 16.88 -9.50 -0.06
CA PHE A 262 15.53 -9.08 0.33
C PHE A 262 14.86 -10.04 1.31
N ALA A 263 14.79 -11.34 0.98
CA ALA A 263 14.10 -12.33 1.80
C ALA A 263 14.72 -12.50 3.21
N PRO A 264 16.05 -12.72 3.37
CA PRO A 264 16.63 -12.85 4.70
C PRO A 264 16.52 -11.54 5.50
N ALA A 265 16.76 -10.39 4.87
CA ALA A 265 16.65 -9.11 5.57
C ALA A 265 15.20 -8.83 6.03
N LEU A 266 14.20 -9.13 5.19
CA LEU A 266 12.80 -8.99 5.58
C LEU A 266 12.45 -9.88 6.77
N ALA A 267 12.91 -11.14 6.78
CA ALA A 267 12.68 -12.05 7.91
C ALA A 267 13.26 -11.48 9.21
N ASP A 268 14.51 -11.00 9.19
CA ASP A 268 15.16 -10.37 10.35
C ASP A 268 14.37 -9.15 10.85
N ARG A 269 13.88 -8.31 9.93
CA ARG A 269 13.11 -7.10 10.28
C ARG A 269 11.76 -7.47 10.89
N MET A 270 11.08 -8.46 10.34
CA MET A 270 9.82 -8.95 10.87
C MET A 270 9.98 -9.58 12.26
N ASP A 271 11.09 -10.25 12.55
CA ASP A 271 11.41 -10.73 13.90
C ASP A 271 11.61 -9.57 14.91
N HIS A 272 12.18 -8.44 14.48
CA HIS A 272 12.22 -7.23 15.31
C HIS A 272 10.81 -6.70 15.61
N LEU A 273 9.90 -6.66 14.62
CA LEU A 273 8.50 -6.24 14.82
C LEU A 273 7.79 -7.18 15.82
N ILE A 274 8.01 -8.49 15.74
CA ILE A 274 7.46 -9.47 16.69
C ILE A 274 7.93 -9.16 18.12
N ASN A 275 9.23 -8.90 18.29
CA ASN A 275 9.81 -8.60 19.60
C ASN A 275 9.28 -7.27 20.17
N THR A 276 9.15 -6.24 19.35
CA THR A 276 8.52 -4.96 19.73
C THR A 276 7.06 -5.18 20.12
N GLY A 277 6.29 -5.90 19.30
CA GLY A 277 4.90 -6.23 19.60
C GLY A 277 4.73 -6.93 20.95
N ARG A 278 5.55 -7.95 21.23
CA ARG A 278 5.54 -8.64 22.53
C ARG A 278 5.91 -7.74 23.70
N ARG A 279 6.96 -6.92 23.57
CA ARG A 279 7.42 -6.00 24.63
C ARG A 279 6.37 -4.96 25.00
N HIS A 280 5.63 -4.43 24.02
CA HIS A 280 4.57 -3.45 24.25
C HIS A 280 3.19 -4.07 24.52
N GLY A 281 3.10 -5.41 24.58
CA GLY A 281 1.82 -6.12 24.75
C GLY A 281 0.85 -5.89 23.58
N LEU A 282 1.38 -5.63 22.38
CA LEU A 282 0.64 -5.48 21.14
C LEU A 282 0.44 -6.84 20.45
N THR A 283 -0.13 -7.77 21.20
CA THR A 283 -0.48 -9.12 20.73
C THR A 283 -1.97 -9.21 20.45
N LEU A 284 -2.36 -10.19 19.62
CA LEU A 284 -3.76 -10.48 19.38
C LEU A 284 -4.45 -10.85 20.69
N THR A 285 -5.57 -10.19 21.00
CA THR A 285 -6.37 -10.54 22.18
C THR A 285 -7.40 -11.58 21.82
N THR A 286 -7.69 -12.49 22.76
CA THR A 286 -8.76 -13.46 22.58
C THR A 286 -10.09 -12.74 22.40
N ARG A 287 -10.90 -13.21 21.44
CA ARG A 287 -12.26 -12.68 21.25
C ARG A 287 -13.06 -12.91 22.53
N VAL A 288 -13.49 -11.84 23.19
CA VAL A 288 -14.53 -11.95 24.21
C VAL A 288 -15.83 -12.26 23.45
N ARG A 289 -16.42 -13.44 23.69
CA ARG A 289 -17.72 -13.78 23.10
C ARG A 289 -18.78 -12.90 23.77
N GLY A 290 -19.15 -11.79 23.13
CA GLY A 290 -20.23 -10.90 23.56
C GLY A 290 -20.02 -9.48 23.05
N THR A 291 -21.08 -8.91 22.48
CA THR A 291 -21.26 -7.50 22.08
C THR A 291 -20.34 -6.98 20.96
N GLY A 292 -20.64 -7.36 19.72
CA GLY A 292 -20.21 -6.56 18.56
C GLY A 292 -21.17 -5.38 18.39
N LEU A 293 -20.69 -4.15 18.60
CA LEU A 293 -21.34 -2.97 18.05
C LEU A 293 -21.03 -2.92 16.55
N ALA A 294 -22.07 -2.99 15.73
CA ALA A 294 -21.98 -2.85 14.28
C ALA A 294 -21.80 -1.37 13.95
N VAL A 295 -20.63 -0.97 13.46
CA VAL A 295 -20.46 0.31 12.79
C VAL A 295 -20.83 0.10 11.33
N SER A 296 -21.76 0.91 10.81
CA SER A 296 -22.21 0.80 9.42
C SER A 296 -21.20 1.46 8.48
N ILE A 297 -20.83 0.75 7.40
CA ILE A 297 -20.00 1.29 6.31
C ILE A 297 -20.63 2.54 5.66
N ASP A 298 -21.96 2.72 5.77
CA ASP A 298 -22.65 3.87 5.19
C ASP A 298 -22.27 5.21 5.84
N ASP A 299 -21.82 5.20 7.10
CA ASP A 299 -21.40 6.43 7.81
C ASP A 299 -20.10 7.02 7.23
N LEU A 300 -19.25 6.20 6.60
CA LEU A 300 -18.03 6.65 5.91
C LEU A 300 -18.27 7.02 4.44
N ARG A 301 -19.31 6.47 3.80
CA ARG A 301 -19.64 6.74 2.39
C ARG A 301 -20.19 8.14 2.15
N GLY A 302 -20.68 8.83 3.18
CA GLY A 302 -21.04 10.25 3.11
C GLY A 302 -19.89 11.18 2.70
N HIS A 303 -18.64 10.71 2.75
CA HIS A 303 -17.43 11.48 2.44
C HIS A 303 -16.65 10.97 1.21
N GLN A 304 -17.19 10.05 0.39
CA GLN A 304 -16.52 9.66 -0.86
C GLN A 304 -16.87 10.60 -2.03
N PRO A 305 -15.91 11.31 -2.65
CA PRO A 305 -16.08 11.77 -4.02
C PRO A 305 -16.06 10.55 -4.95
N THR A 306 -17.23 10.25 -5.52
CA THR A 306 -17.47 9.25 -6.58
C THR A 306 -16.24 8.84 -7.43
N ILE A 307 -15.81 7.58 -7.30
CA ILE A 307 -14.82 6.88 -8.17
C ILE A 307 -15.35 6.65 -9.62
N ARG A 308 -16.43 7.32 -10.02
CA ARG A 308 -17.14 7.07 -11.28
C ARG A 308 -16.96 8.18 -12.30
N ARG A 309 -15.72 8.61 -12.58
CA ARG A 309 -15.45 9.58 -13.68
C ARG A 309 -14.06 9.49 -14.31
N LEU A 310 -13.49 8.29 -14.46
CA LEU A 310 -12.30 8.06 -15.32
C LEU A 310 -12.57 7.12 -16.50
N ARG A 311 -13.82 6.69 -16.73
CA ARG A 311 -14.16 5.77 -17.84
C ARG A 311 -14.85 6.41 -19.05
N ARG A 312 -15.09 7.73 -19.10
CA ARG A 312 -15.90 8.32 -20.18
C ARG A 312 -15.39 9.59 -20.87
N HIS A 313 -14.24 10.16 -20.52
CA HIS A 313 -13.79 11.40 -21.17
C HIS A 313 -12.59 11.31 -22.12
N ASP A 314 -11.88 10.19 -22.22
CA ASP A 314 -10.72 10.08 -23.13
C ASP A 314 -10.93 9.14 -24.32
N ALA A 315 -12.08 8.47 -24.43
CA ALA A 315 -12.43 7.71 -25.64
C ALA A 315 -12.86 8.59 -26.83
N ALA A 316 -13.02 9.91 -26.64
CA ALA A 316 -13.35 10.86 -27.71
C ALA A 316 -12.12 11.60 -28.29
N GLY A 317 -10.93 11.41 -27.70
CA GLY A 317 -9.69 12.04 -28.17
C GLY A 317 -8.80 11.14 -29.03
N ALA A 318 -9.09 9.83 -29.07
CA ALA A 318 -8.26 8.82 -29.74
C ALA A 318 -8.87 8.25 -31.04
N GLU A 319 -9.99 8.81 -31.55
CA GLU A 319 -10.57 8.43 -32.85
C GLU A 319 -10.12 9.33 -34.03
N GLY A 320 -9.19 10.26 -33.80
CA GLY A 320 -8.70 11.19 -34.84
C GLY A 320 -7.44 10.75 -35.59
N LEU A 321 -6.71 9.73 -35.13
CA LEU A 321 -5.40 9.34 -35.66
C LEU A 321 -5.35 7.83 -35.91
N GLY A 322 -6.08 7.37 -36.93
CA GLY A 322 -6.14 5.95 -37.25
C GLY A 322 -6.99 5.60 -38.46
N ARG A 323 -6.73 6.23 -39.62
CA ARG A 323 -7.12 5.63 -40.90
C ARG A 323 -5.88 5.30 -41.71
N ASN A 324 -5.56 4.01 -41.73
CA ASN A 324 -4.67 3.37 -42.69
C ASN A 324 -4.98 3.88 -44.10
N ARG A 325 -4.07 4.62 -44.72
CA ARG A 325 -4.04 4.78 -46.17
C ARG A 325 -3.23 3.62 -46.76
N SER A 326 -3.82 2.98 -47.76
CA SER A 326 -3.20 1.90 -48.54
C SER A 326 -1.96 2.39 -49.30
N PRO A 327 -0.94 1.54 -49.58
CA PRO A 327 0.34 1.94 -50.20
C PRO A 327 0.29 2.34 -51.69
N ARG A 328 -0.81 2.93 -52.20
CA ARG A 328 -0.94 3.25 -53.64
C ARG A 328 -1.05 4.73 -54.03
N ASP A 329 -0.97 5.66 -53.08
CA ASP A 329 -1.19 7.09 -53.37
C ASP A 329 0.01 8.01 -53.08
N LEU A 330 1.24 7.57 -53.38
CA LEU A 330 2.43 8.43 -53.37
C LEU A 330 2.99 8.59 -54.78
N ALA A 331 2.30 9.39 -55.61
CA ALA A 331 2.89 10.02 -56.78
C ALA A 331 2.97 11.53 -56.50
N GLY A 332 4.17 12.02 -56.19
CA GLY A 332 4.44 13.45 -56.05
C GLY A 332 4.56 14.13 -57.42
N PRO A 333 4.30 15.44 -57.52
CA PRO A 333 4.46 16.18 -58.78
C PRO A 333 5.95 16.37 -59.10
N SER A 334 6.29 16.14 -60.37
CA SER A 334 7.59 16.39 -60.98
C SER A 334 7.97 17.86 -60.92
N ILE A 335 9.21 18.14 -60.52
CA ILE A 335 9.85 19.45 -60.66
C ILE A 335 10.55 19.46 -62.02
N GLU A 336 10.09 20.29 -62.96
CA GLU A 336 10.86 20.68 -64.14
C GLU A 336 11.64 21.97 -63.83
N GLN A 337 12.95 21.94 -64.08
CA GLN A 337 13.79 23.14 -64.31
C GLN A 337 13.96 23.32 -65.83
N PRO A 338 14.21 24.56 -66.30
CA PRO A 338 15.54 25.16 -66.22
C PRO A 338 15.63 26.39 -65.32
#